data_AF-A0A2D9I8S5-F1
#
_entry.id   AF-A0A2D9I8S5-F1
#
_cell.length_a   1.000
_cell.length_b   1.000
_cell.length_c   1.000
_cell.angle_alpha   90.00
_cell.angle_beta   90.00
_cell.angle_gamma   90.00
#
_symmetry.space_group_name_H-M   'P 1'
#
loop_
_entity.id
_entity.type
_entity.pdbx_description
1 polymer ?
#
loop_
_entity_poly.entity_id
_entity_poly.type
_entity_poly.pdbx_seq_one_letter_code
_entity_poly.pdbx_strand_id
1 'polypeptide(L)'
;MKTSIKILALMLMMITSCDMNTRLTTTELTEQVQEHILEKWEELYSEEELDEVELKSFILVHKSDNEYSGVLETIEYGEEYSYTVSVIYDGEYFSWEILY
;
A
#
# COMPACT_ATOMS: atom_id res chain seq x y z
N MET A 1 8.21 -49.68 9.28
CA MET A 1 9.13 -48.54 9.01
C MET A 1 8.86 -47.81 7.69
N LYS A 2 8.59 -48.49 6.56
CA LYS A 2 8.36 -47.81 5.26
C LYS A 2 7.02 -47.07 5.14
N THR A 3 5.96 -47.52 5.82
CA THR A 3 4.63 -46.88 5.81
C THR A 3 4.55 -45.69 6.76
N SER A 4 5.23 -45.76 7.91
CA SER A 4 5.28 -44.67 8.91
C SER A 4 5.96 -43.41 8.37
N ILE A 5 6.99 -43.56 7.51
CA ILE A 5 7.66 -42.45 6.80
C ILE A 5 6.73 -41.76 5.81
N LYS A 6 5.87 -42.52 5.12
CA LYS A 6 4.90 -41.94 4.14
C LYS A 6 3.81 -41.14 4.83
N ILE A 7 3.36 -41.60 6.01
CA ILE A 7 2.35 -40.90 6.82
C ILE A 7 2.92 -39.61 7.43
N LEU A 8 4.19 -39.62 7.84
CA LEU A 8 4.89 -38.43 8.34
C LEU A 8 5.08 -37.35 7.25
N ALA A 9 5.38 -37.76 6.01
CA ALA A 9 5.52 -36.85 4.88
C ALA A 9 4.19 -36.19 4.46
N LEU A 10 3.05 -36.88 4.66
CA LEU A 10 1.72 -36.36 4.34
C LEU A 10 1.24 -35.32 5.37
N MET A 11 1.63 -35.45 6.65
CA MET A 11 1.31 -34.45 7.68
C MET A 11 2.12 -33.16 7.54
N LEU A 12 3.32 -33.21 6.96
CA LEU A 12 4.18 -32.04 6.77
C LEU A 12 3.68 -31.09 5.65
N MET A 13 2.82 -31.56 4.73
CA MET A 13 2.27 -30.71 3.66
C MET A 13 1.08 -29.86 4.11
N MET A 14 0.46 -30.13 5.27
CA MET A 14 -0.70 -29.37 5.75
C MET A 14 -0.34 -28.07 6.49
N ILE A 15 0.94 -27.81 6.75
CA ILE A 15 1.42 -26.56 7.39
C ILE A 15 1.82 -25.47 6.39
N THR A 16 1.79 -25.73 5.07
CA THR A 16 2.09 -24.72 4.04
C THR A 16 0.84 -24.05 3.47
N SER A 17 -0.36 -24.43 3.91
CA SER A 17 -1.64 -23.81 3.51
C SER A 17 -2.21 -22.88 4.58
N CYS A 18 -1.35 -22.27 5.38
CA CYS A 18 -1.67 -20.92 5.81
C CYS A 18 -1.46 -20.05 4.55
N ASP A 19 -2.51 -19.88 3.74
CA ASP A 19 -2.65 -18.66 2.96
C ASP A 19 -2.37 -17.51 3.94
N MET A 20 -1.18 -16.93 3.84
CA MET A 20 -0.82 -15.72 4.56
C MET A 20 -1.59 -14.58 3.89
N ASN A 21 -2.91 -14.58 4.04
CA ASN A 21 -3.76 -13.39 3.97
C ASN A 21 -3.46 -12.51 5.19
N THR A 22 -2.19 -12.21 5.42
CA THR A 22 -1.78 -11.22 6.41
C THR A 22 -2.09 -9.88 5.79
N ARG A 23 -3.26 -9.33 6.16
CA ARG A 23 -3.62 -7.95 5.86
C ARG A 23 -2.43 -7.05 6.22
N LEU A 24 -2.12 -6.11 5.35
CA LEU A 24 -1.11 -5.10 5.59
C LEU A 24 -1.47 -4.33 6.86
N THR A 25 -0.45 -4.03 7.65
CA THR A 25 -0.55 -3.01 8.69
C THR A 25 -0.78 -1.64 8.05
N THR A 26 -1.28 -0.67 8.83
CA THR A 26 -1.47 0.69 8.30
C THR A 26 -0.16 1.30 7.80
N THR A 27 0.97 1.00 8.44
CA THR A 27 2.29 1.44 7.97
C THR A 27 2.65 0.84 6.62
N GLU A 28 2.52 -0.49 6.45
CA GLU A 28 2.82 -1.15 5.17
C GLU A 28 1.87 -0.67 4.05
N LEU A 29 0.59 -0.45 4.37
CA LEU A 29 -0.37 0.13 3.42
C LEU A 29 0.01 1.59 3.06
N THR A 30 0.51 2.37 4.03
CA THR A 30 0.98 3.75 3.79
C THR A 30 2.12 3.74 2.79
N GLU A 31 3.10 2.87 2.98
CA GLU A 31 4.26 2.73 2.10
C GLU A 31 3.84 2.34 0.68
N GLN A 32 2.96 1.36 0.52
CA GLN A 32 2.49 0.92 -0.81
C GLN A 32 1.64 1.97 -1.54
N VAL A 33 0.77 2.68 -0.82
CA VAL A 33 -0.01 3.76 -1.44
C VAL A 33 0.91 4.91 -1.85
N GLN A 34 1.90 5.25 -1.04
CA GLN A 34 2.89 6.28 -1.38
C GLN A 34 3.70 5.90 -2.63
N GLU A 35 4.21 4.67 -2.70
CA GLU A 35 4.93 4.16 -3.87
C GLU A 35 4.06 4.27 -5.13
N HIS A 36 2.81 3.81 -5.05
CA HIS A 36 1.89 3.89 -6.20
C HIS A 36 1.48 5.33 -6.56
N ILE A 37 1.49 6.29 -5.62
CA ILE A 37 1.31 7.72 -5.94
C ILE A 37 2.49 8.21 -6.79
N LEU A 38 3.72 7.90 -6.36
CA LEU A 38 4.94 8.31 -7.08
C LEU A 38 5.02 7.67 -8.48
N GLU A 39 4.69 6.37 -8.60
CA GLU A 39 4.59 5.69 -9.89
C GLU A 39 3.58 6.40 -10.82
N LYS A 40 2.43 6.84 -10.27
CA LYS A 40 1.44 7.58 -11.07
C LYS A 40 1.94 8.96 -11.49
N TRP A 41 2.76 9.63 -10.69
CA TRP A 41 3.39 10.88 -11.10
C TRP A 41 4.37 10.66 -12.25
N GLU A 42 5.22 9.63 -12.16
CA GLU A 42 6.15 9.26 -13.24
C GLU A 42 5.41 8.90 -14.55
N GLU A 43 4.21 8.34 -14.47
CA GLU A 43 3.37 8.05 -15.64
C GLU A 43 2.68 9.30 -16.23
N LEU A 44 2.31 10.28 -15.40
CA LEU A 44 1.46 11.41 -15.78
C LEU A 44 2.22 12.69 -16.12
N TYR A 45 3.38 12.90 -15.49
CA TYR A 45 4.18 14.10 -15.62
C TYR A 45 5.40 13.88 -16.51
N SER A 46 5.83 14.95 -17.17
CA SER A 46 7.12 14.98 -17.86
C SER A 46 8.29 15.07 -16.87
N GLU A 47 9.51 14.72 -17.30
CA GLU A 47 10.71 14.84 -16.46
C GLU A 47 10.89 16.26 -15.91
N GLU A 48 10.59 17.30 -16.70
CA GLU A 48 10.66 18.71 -16.28
C GLU A 48 9.63 19.05 -15.18
N GLU A 49 8.44 18.44 -15.22
CA GLU A 49 7.41 18.62 -14.21
C GLU A 49 7.75 17.86 -12.92
N LEU A 50 8.36 16.67 -13.03
CA LEU A 50 8.80 15.90 -11.87
C LEU A 50 9.89 16.60 -11.07
N ASP A 51 10.77 17.37 -11.72
CA ASP A 51 11.79 18.18 -11.04
C ASP A 51 11.19 19.32 -10.20
N GLU A 52 9.95 19.72 -10.48
CA GLU A 52 9.22 20.79 -9.79
C GLU A 52 8.22 20.26 -8.75
N VAL A 53 8.12 18.93 -8.57
CA VAL A 53 7.18 18.28 -7.64
C VAL A 53 7.94 17.37 -6.67
N GLU A 54 7.83 17.65 -5.37
CA GLU A 54 8.44 16.87 -4.29
C GLU A 54 7.36 16.36 -3.32
N LEU A 55 7.40 15.06 -2.98
CA LEU A 55 6.60 14.51 -1.89
C LEU A 55 7.29 14.78 -0.55
N LYS A 56 6.65 15.58 0.31
CA LYS A 56 7.18 15.94 1.63
C LYS A 56 6.79 14.92 2.69
N SER A 57 5.51 14.56 2.75
CA SER A 57 5.02 13.54 3.69
C SER A 57 3.74 12.88 3.19
N PHE A 58 3.55 11.62 3.58
CA PHE A 58 2.29 10.93 3.43
C PHE A 58 1.96 10.19 4.72
N ILE A 59 0.79 10.49 5.29
CA ILE A 59 0.31 9.87 6.52
C ILE A 59 -1.04 9.24 6.21
N LEU A 60 -1.23 7.98 6.60
CA LEU A 60 -2.50 7.27 6.48
C LEU A 60 -3.05 6.90 7.85
N VAL A 61 -4.35 7.09 8.03
CA VAL A 61 -5.06 6.74 9.27
C VAL A 61 -6.25 5.84 8.93
N HIS A 62 -6.38 4.73 9.66
CA HIS A 62 -7.55 3.87 9.56
C HIS A 62 -8.79 4.59 10.12
N LYS A 63 -9.88 4.62 9.34
CA LYS A 63 -11.15 5.22 9.75
C LYS A 63 -12.11 4.16 10.28
N SER A 64 -12.58 3.29 9.40
CA SER A 64 -13.58 2.26 9.69
C SER A 64 -13.58 1.21 8.59
N ASP A 65 -13.83 -0.05 8.94
CA ASP A 65 -13.87 -1.16 7.99
C ASP A 65 -12.64 -1.18 7.07
N ASN A 66 -12.85 -0.97 5.76
CA ASN A 66 -11.82 -0.94 4.73
C ASN A 66 -11.38 0.49 4.37
N GLU A 67 -11.90 1.51 5.05
CA GLU A 67 -11.66 2.92 4.75
C GLU A 67 -10.50 3.49 5.56
N TYR A 68 -9.67 4.25 4.86
CA TYR A 68 -8.53 4.97 5.40
C TYR A 68 -8.55 6.41 4.87
N SER A 69 -8.01 7.33 5.66
CA SER A 69 -7.83 8.74 5.28
C SER A 69 -6.37 9.09 5.33
N GLY A 70 -5.87 9.61 4.22
CA GLY A 70 -4.52 10.11 4.10
C GLY A 70 -4.45 11.62 4.06
N VAL A 71 -3.31 12.15 4.49
CA VAL A 71 -2.86 13.52 4.19
C VAL A 71 -1.57 13.39 3.41
N LEU A 72 -1.55 13.92 2.19
CA LEU A 72 -0.39 14.02 1.33
C LEU A 72 0.09 15.48 1.32
N GLU A 73 1.33 15.71 1.75
CA GLU A 73 1.97 17.02 1.68
C GLU A 73 3.00 17.00 0.56
N THR A 74 2.96 18.00 -0.31
CA THR A 74 3.86 18.16 -1.46
C THR A 74 4.46 19.56 -1.49
N ILE A 75 5.57 19.70 -2.21
CA ILE A 75 6.09 20.99 -2.66
C ILE A 75 5.98 20.98 -4.18
N GLU A 76 5.20 21.90 -4.74
CA GLU A 76 4.98 22.02 -6.19
C GLU A 76 5.36 23.43 -6.61
N TYR A 77 6.31 23.56 -7.53
CA TYR A 77 6.84 24.85 -7.99
C TYR A 77 7.28 25.78 -6.84
N GLY A 78 7.80 25.18 -5.76
CA GLY A 78 8.27 25.89 -4.56
C GLY A 78 7.18 26.29 -3.57
N GLU A 79 5.92 25.91 -3.79
CA GLU A 79 4.80 26.17 -2.87
C GLU A 79 4.36 24.86 -2.18
N GLU A 80 3.97 24.96 -0.90
CA GLU A 80 3.49 23.80 -0.15
C GLU A 80 1.99 23.55 -0.40
N TYR A 81 1.66 22.32 -0.78
CA TYR A 81 0.28 21.86 -0.95
C TYR A 81 -0.04 20.71 0.01
N SER A 82 -1.31 20.63 0.40
CA SER A 82 -1.82 19.55 1.24
C SER A 82 -3.12 19.01 0.66
N TYR A 83 -3.14 17.70 0.43
CA TYR A 83 -4.25 16.98 -0.18
C TYR A 83 -4.80 15.96 0.80
N THR A 84 -6.13 15.80 0.78
CA THR A 84 -6.77 14.67 1.45
C THR A 84 -6.81 13.49 0.49
N VAL A 85 -6.31 12.34 0.91
CA VAL A 85 -6.34 11.10 0.13
C VAL A 85 -7.36 10.16 0.74
N SER A 86 -8.32 9.67 -0.06
CA SER A 86 -9.21 8.57 0.34
C SER A 86 -8.58 7.26 -0.10
N VAL A 87 -8.50 6.28 0.80
CA VAL A 87 -7.97 4.95 0.47
C VAL A 87 -8.97 3.89 0.93
N ILE A 88 -9.29 2.94 0.06
CA ILE A 88 -10.11 1.76 0.36
C ILE A 88 -9.22 0.53 0.21
N TYR A 89 -9.10 -0.29 1.26
CA TYR A 89 -8.28 -1.49 1.29
C TYR A 89 -9.04 -2.69 1.84
N ASP A 90 -9.24 -3.73 1.02
CA ASP A 90 -10.05 -4.90 1.38
C ASP A 90 -9.29 -6.00 2.13
N GLY A 91 -7.96 -5.86 2.27
CA GLY A 91 -7.08 -6.87 2.84
C GLY A 91 -6.16 -7.54 1.83
N GLU A 92 -6.40 -7.33 0.54
CA GLU A 92 -5.60 -7.86 -0.57
C GLU A 92 -5.27 -6.75 -1.57
N TYR A 93 -6.24 -5.93 -1.94
CA TYR A 93 -6.13 -4.83 -2.91
C TYR A 93 -6.54 -3.50 -2.28
N PHE A 94 -5.92 -2.42 -2.78
CA PHE A 94 -6.31 -1.07 -2.43
C PHE A 94 -6.66 -0.23 -3.67
N SER A 95 -7.49 0.78 -3.46
CA SER A 95 -7.70 1.89 -4.38
C SER A 95 -7.58 3.20 -3.62
N TRP A 96 -7.20 4.27 -4.32
CA TRP A 96 -7.10 5.60 -3.72
C TRP A 96 -7.48 6.70 -4.70
N GLU A 97 -7.86 7.84 -4.13
CA GLU A 97 -8.16 9.08 -4.86
C GLU A 97 -7.79 10.30 -4.02
N ILE A 98 -7.41 11.40 -4.69
CA ILE A 98 -7.24 12.70 -4.04
C ILE A 98 -8.61 13.40 -4.02
N LEU A 99 -9.06 13.80 -2.82
CA LEU A 99 -10.27 14.57 -2.61
C LEU A 99 -9.93 16.07 -2.66
N TYR A 100 -10.62 16.78 -3.56
CA TYR A 100 -10.51 18.23 -3.80
C TYR A 100 -11.51 19.05 -2.98
#